data_AF-A0A512BWZ0-F1
#
_entry.id   AF-A0A512BWZ0-F1
#
_cell.length_a   1.000
_cell.length_b   1.000
_cell.length_c   1.000
_cell.angle_alpha   90.00
_cell.angle_beta   90.00
_cell.angle_gamma   90.00
#
_symmetry.space_group_name_H-M   'P 1'
#
loop_
_entity.id
_entity.type
_entity.pdbx_description
1 polymer ?
#
loop_
_entity_poly.entity_id
_entity_poly.type
_entity_poly.pdbx_seq_one_letter_code
_entity_poly.pdbx_strand_id
1 'polypeptide(L)'
;MQTNVELVQMLYKAFGDGRIDTILDHCSDTIAWDCVGNPAWVPLAGTRSGKDDVRRFFEDLARGFTFEEFSPDSFHDAGDHVFCFGHSRSRPAATGQTIDDRFLHAFRIKDGKVAAFTEFMDTAAVAVGCGTLRVAGEGAKAA
;
A
#
# COMPACT_ATOMS: atom_id res chain seq x y z
N MET A 1 -25.14 12.03 -3.95
CA MET A 1 -23.83 11.82 -4.58
C MET A 1 -22.93 11.18 -3.55
N GLN A 2 -22.14 10.18 -3.92
CA GLN A 2 -21.14 9.59 -3.02
C GLN A 2 -20.03 10.62 -2.76
N THR A 3 -19.59 10.74 -1.51
CA THR A 3 -18.44 11.56 -1.14
C THR A 3 -17.13 10.88 -1.49
N ASN A 4 -16.05 11.65 -1.58
CA ASN A 4 -14.71 11.12 -1.82
C ASN A 4 -14.27 10.12 -0.72
N VAL A 5 -14.63 10.39 0.54
CA VAL A 5 -14.35 9.48 1.66
C VAL A 5 -15.13 8.17 1.53
N GLU A 6 -16.42 8.24 1.20
CA GLU A 6 -17.25 7.03 0.98
C GLU A 6 -16.73 6.19 -0.19
N LEU A 7 -16.21 6.82 -1.25
CA LEU A 7 -15.54 6.12 -2.35
C LEU A 7 -14.33 5.35 -1.83
N VAL A 8 -13.41 6.00 -1.12
CA VAL A 8 -12.18 5.37 -0.62
C VAL A 8 -12.48 4.25 0.39
N GLN A 9 -13.44 4.44 1.29
CA GLN A 9 -13.89 3.39 2.22
C GLN A 9 -14.43 2.16 1.48
N MET A 10 -15.21 2.37 0.41
CA MET A 10 -15.69 1.29 -0.44
C MET A 10 -14.53 0.53 -1.11
N LEU A 11 -13.49 1.24 -1.57
CA LEU A 11 -12.31 0.62 -2.17
C LEU A 11 -11.50 -0.21 -1.16
N TYR A 12 -11.34 0.27 0.07
CA TYR A 12 -10.72 -0.55 1.12
C TYR A 12 -11.54 -1.80 1.45
N LYS A 13 -12.87 -1.69 1.47
CA LYS A 13 -13.73 -2.87 1.61
C LYS A 13 -13.55 -3.84 0.43
N ALA A 14 -13.48 -3.33 -0.79
CA ALA A 14 -13.23 -4.14 -1.97
C ALA A 14 -11.88 -4.87 -1.87
N PHE A 15 -10.83 -4.19 -1.41
CA PHE A 15 -9.52 -4.78 -1.16
C PHE A 15 -9.60 -5.93 -0.12
N GLY A 16 -10.22 -5.69 1.03
CA GLY A 16 -10.39 -6.71 2.07
C GLY A 16 -11.22 -7.92 1.62
N ASP A 17 -12.16 -7.71 0.68
CA ASP A 17 -12.97 -8.78 0.07
C ASP A 17 -12.28 -9.43 -1.15
N GLY A 18 -11.04 -9.06 -1.49
CA GLY A 18 -10.30 -9.58 -2.65
C GLY A 18 -10.82 -9.11 -4.02
N ARG A 19 -11.67 -8.08 -4.06
CA ARG A 19 -12.33 -7.57 -5.28
C ARG A 19 -11.48 -6.53 -6.00
N ILE A 20 -10.32 -6.94 -6.51
CA ILE A 20 -9.36 -6.04 -7.17
C ILE A 20 -9.92 -5.38 -8.43
N ASP A 21 -10.75 -6.09 -9.20
CA ASP A 21 -11.38 -5.50 -10.40
C ASP A 21 -12.29 -4.31 -10.04
N THR A 22 -13.00 -4.40 -8.91
CA THR A 22 -13.79 -3.27 -8.40
C THR A 22 -12.91 -2.05 -8.11
N ILE A 23 -11.70 -2.25 -7.60
CA ILE A 23 -10.76 -1.13 -7.37
C ILE A 23 -10.36 -0.49 -8.70
N LEU A 24 -9.97 -1.32 -9.68
CA LEU A 24 -9.50 -0.88 -10.99
C LEU A 24 -10.60 -0.17 -11.80
N ASP A 25 -11.86 -0.58 -11.68
CA ASP A 25 -13.00 0.09 -12.31
C ASP A 25 -13.19 1.54 -11.83
N HIS A 26 -12.83 1.79 -10.56
CA HIS A 26 -12.90 3.11 -9.93
C HIS A 26 -11.61 3.92 -10.07
N CYS A 27 -10.57 3.38 -10.70
CA CYS A 27 -9.39 4.14 -11.11
C CYS A 27 -9.64 4.82 -12.47
N SER A 28 -9.03 6.00 -12.68
CA SER A 28 -8.91 6.58 -14.02
C SER A 28 -8.03 5.70 -14.91
N ASP A 29 -8.22 5.76 -16.23
CA ASP A 29 -7.43 4.94 -17.15
C ASP A 29 -5.94 5.31 -17.14
N THR A 30 -5.61 6.54 -16.75
CA THR A 30 -4.25 7.05 -16.57
C THR A 30 -3.86 7.19 -15.08
N ILE A 31 -4.36 6.31 -14.22
CA ILE A 31 -4.04 6.30 -12.77
C ILE A 31 -2.52 6.34 -12.56
N ALA A 32 -2.05 7.24 -11.70
CA ALA A 32 -0.68 7.20 -11.17
C ALA A 32 -0.68 6.53 -9.80
N TRP A 33 0.14 5.50 -9.61
CA TRP A 33 0.19 4.74 -8.34
C TRP A 33 1.62 4.67 -7.86
N ASP A 34 1.89 5.20 -6.67
CA ASP A 34 3.24 5.33 -6.13
C ASP A 34 3.33 4.76 -4.73
N CYS A 35 4.33 3.92 -4.51
CA CYS A 35 4.70 3.43 -3.18
C CYS A 35 6.06 4.03 -2.85
N VAL A 36 6.09 5.00 -1.93
CA VAL A 36 7.30 5.80 -1.68
C VAL A 36 8.39 4.93 -1.07
N GLY A 37 9.55 4.89 -1.72
CA GLY A 37 10.70 4.14 -1.24
C GLY A 37 11.73 3.86 -2.33
N ASN A 38 12.82 3.21 -1.95
CA ASN A 38 13.81 2.73 -2.91
C ASN A 38 13.44 1.31 -3.36
N PRO A 39 13.19 1.05 -4.66
CA PRO A 39 12.81 -0.28 -5.15
C PRO A 39 13.90 -1.34 -4.98
N ALA A 40 15.16 -0.94 -4.73
CA ALA A 40 16.22 -1.87 -4.38
C ALA A 40 16.09 -2.43 -2.94
N TRP A 41 15.32 -1.76 -2.08
CA TRP A 41 15.15 -2.12 -0.67
C TRP A 41 13.71 -2.55 -0.37
N VAL A 42 12.73 -1.90 -0.96
CA VAL A 42 11.31 -2.16 -0.71
C VAL A 42 10.70 -2.79 -1.97
N PRO A 43 10.33 -4.09 -1.97
CA PRO A 43 9.95 -4.82 -3.19
C PRO A 43 8.80 -4.22 -3.99
N LEU A 44 7.89 -3.50 -3.32
CA LEU A 44 6.72 -2.87 -3.96
C LEU A 44 6.88 -1.38 -4.22
N ALA A 45 8.02 -0.78 -3.86
CA ALA A 45 8.23 0.66 -4.04
C ALA A 45 8.29 1.08 -5.53
N GLY A 46 8.12 2.38 -5.73
CA GLY A 46 8.19 3.05 -7.02
C GLY A 46 6.84 3.29 -7.67
N THR A 47 6.90 3.91 -8.85
CA THR A 47 5.72 4.43 -9.55
C THR A 47 5.22 3.47 -10.64
N ARG A 48 3.91 3.40 -10.78
CA ARG A 48 3.14 2.63 -11.77
C ARG A 48 2.21 3.58 -12.53
N SER A 49 1.98 3.29 -13.81
CA SER A 49 1.13 4.13 -14.66
C SER A 49 0.07 3.31 -15.39
N GLY A 50 -1.19 3.64 -15.16
CA GLY A 50 -2.33 2.99 -15.78
C GLY A 50 -2.76 1.71 -15.07
N LYS A 51 -3.95 1.22 -15.43
CA LYS A 51 -4.63 0.13 -14.72
C LYS A 51 -3.88 -1.21 -14.77
N ASP A 52 -3.18 -1.48 -15.87
CA ASP A 52 -2.44 -2.74 -16.03
C ASP A 52 -1.25 -2.82 -15.07
N ASP A 53 -0.56 -1.72 -14.83
CA ASP A 53 0.54 -1.66 -13.86
C ASP A 53 0.01 -1.78 -12.42
N VAL A 54 -1.13 -1.15 -12.12
CA VAL A 54 -1.79 -1.25 -10.81
C VAL A 54 -2.29 -2.68 -10.56
N ARG A 55 -2.82 -3.36 -11.58
CA ARG A 55 -3.19 -4.78 -11.48
C ARG A 55 -1.98 -5.64 -11.11
N ARG A 56 -0.85 -5.46 -11.82
CA ARG A 56 0.39 -6.19 -11.51
C ARG A 56 0.89 -5.90 -10.10
N PHE A 57 0.75 -4.66 -9.62
CA PHE A 57 1.05 -4.33 -8.23
C PHE A 57 0.23 -5.17 -7.23
N PHE A 58 -1.09 -5.31 -7.42
CA PHE A 58 -1.91 -6.14 -6.53
C PHE A 58 -1.57 -7.64 -6.62
N GLU A 59 -1.21 -8.13 -7.80
CA GLU A 59 -0.73 -9.51 -7.99
C GLU A 59 0.59 -9.76 -7.27
N ASP A 60 1.54 -8.83 -7.39
CA ASP A 60 2.84 -8.87 -6.68
C ASP A 60 2.64 -8.76 -5.16
N LEU A 61 1.73 -7.91 -4.71
CA LEU A 61 1.38 -7.78 -3.30
C LEU A 61 0.84 -9.10 -2.74
N ALA A 62 -0.14 -9.70 -3.42
CA ALA A 62 -0.76 -10.96 -2.99
C ALA A 62 0.22 -12.15 -3.00
N ARG A 63 1.18 -12.15 -3.93
CA ARG A 63 2.25 -13.16 -4.01
C ARG A 63 3.34 -12.93 -2.96
N GLY A 64 3.68 -11.67 -2.70
CA GLY A 64 4.83 -11.28 -1.90
C GLY A 64 4.54 -11.17 -0.41
N PHE A 65 3.29 -10.90 -0.02
CA PHE A 65 2.93 -10.59 1.37
C PHE A 65 1.65 -11.28 1.80
N THR A 66 1.61 -11.71 3.06
CA THR A 66 0.39 -12.10 3.77
C THR A 66 0.11 -11.08 4.86
N PHE A 67 -1.05 -10.44 4.83
CA PHE A 67 -1.49 -9.54 5.90
C PHE A 67 -2.12 -10.35 7.03
N GLU A 68 -1.54 -10.25 8.22
CA GLU A 68 -2.14 -10.72 9.47
C GLU A 68 -3.17 -9.71 9.99
N GLU A 69 -2.90 -8.42 9.76
CA GLU A 69 -3.77 -7.31 10.09
C GLU A 69 -3.60 -6.20 9.05
N PHE A 70 -4.69 -5.56 8.67
CA PHE A 70 -4.70 -4.40 7.79
C PHE A 70 -5.89 -3.51 8.15
N SER A 71 -5.60 -2.34 8.74
CA SER A 71 -6.62 -1.43 9.26
C SER A 71 -6.46 -0.01 8.71
N PRO A 72 -7.40 0.46 7.88
CA PRO A 72 -7.53 1.87 7.56
C PRO A 72 -8.26 2.60 8.70
N ASP A 73 -7.51 3.28 9.56
CA ASP A 73 -7.99 3.77 10.87
C ASP A 73 -8.76 5.09 10.80
N SER A 74 -8.32 6.03 9.97
CA SER A 74 -8.98 7.34 9.87
C SER A 74 -8.87 7.93 8.47
N PHE A 75 -9.93 8.62 8.06
CA PHE A 75 -10.09 9.22 6.73
C PHE A 75 -10.30 10.71 6.87
N HIS A 76 -9.55 11.49 6.10
CA HIS A 76 -9.59 12.95 6.13
C HIS A 76 -9.88 13.47 4.73
N ASP A 77 -11.02 14.15 4.58
CA ASP A 77 -11.39 14.85 3.35
C ASP A 77 -10.58 16.15 3.23
N ALA A 78 -9.94 16.34 2.07
CA ALA A 78 -9.17 17.51 1.72
C ALA A 78 -9.52 18.01 0.30
N GLY A 79 -10.80 17.95 -0.09
CA GLY A 79 -11.28 18.42 -1.38
C GLY A 79 -11.11 17.36 -2.47
N ASP A 80 -10.18 17.57 -3.41
CA ASP A 80 -9.85 16.55 -4.42
C ASP A 80 -8.92 15.45 -3.88
N HIS A 81 -8.58 15.48 -2.58
CA HIS A 81 -7.77 14.48 -1.91
C HIS A 81 -8.51 13.83 -0.74
N VAL A 82 -8.18 12.57 -0.48
CA VAL A 82 -8.52 11.86 0.76
C VAL A 82 -7.25 11.26 1.33
N PHE A 83 -6.97 11.57 2.59
CA PHE A 83 -5.85 11.00 3.33
C PHE A 83 -6.36 9.93 4.28
N CYS A 84 -5.75 8.74 4.21
CA CYS A 84 -6.06 7.63 5.10
C CYS A 84 -4.83 7.26 5.93
N PHE A 85 -4.92 7.42 7.25
CA PHE A 85 -3.94 6.83 8.17
C PHE A 85 -4.35 5.42 8.53
N GLY A 86 -3.39 4.53 8.69
CA GLY A 86 -3.66 3.18 9.14
C GLY A 86 -2.43 2.46 9.64
N HIS A 87 -2.63 1.19 9.95
CA HIS A 87 -1.57 0.28 10.34
C HIS A 87 -1.78 -1.10 9.70
N SER A 88 -0.69 -1.84 9.59
CA SER A 88 -0.73 -3.21 9.12
C SER A 88 0.29 -4.06 9.83
N ARG A 89 -0.03 -5.35 9.94
CA ARG A 89 0.92 -6.40 10.28
C ARG A 89 0.96 -7.39 9.13
N SER A 90 2.14 -7.59 8.56
CA SER A 90 2.31 -8.48 7.40
C SER A 90 3.52 -9.40 7.54
N ARG A 91 3.54 -10.45 6.72
CA ARG A 91 4.67 -11.36 6.55
C ARG A 91 5.07 -11.40 5.09
N PRO A 92 6.30 -11.04 4.73
CA PRO A 92 6.79 -11.22 3.37
C PRO A 92 7.11 -12.71 3.15
N ALA A 93 6.72 -13.23 1.99
CA ALA A 93 6.94 -14.63 1.61
C ALA A 93 8.43 -15.02 1.61
N ALA A 94 9.32 -14.05 1.38
CA ALA A 94 10.76 -14.27 1.31
C ALA A 94 11.41 -14.65 2.66
N THR A 95 10.91 -14.11 3.77
CA THR A 95 11.55 -14.28 5.09
C THR A 95 10.60 -14.83 6.17
N GLY A 96 9.29 -14.65 5.99
CA GLY A 96 8.26 -14.96 7.01
C GLY A 96 8.31 -14.07 8.25
N GLN A 97 9.21 -13.08 8.31
CA GLN A 97 9.32 -12.17 9.45
C GLN A 97 8.07 -11.31 9.58
N THR A 98 7.73 -10.92 10.81
CA THR A 98 6.64 -9.97 11.01
C THR A 98 7.14 -8.56 10.70
N ILE A 99 6.44 -7.86 9.83
CA ILE A 99 6.54 -6.41 9.63
C ILE A 99 5.33 -5.79 10.33
N ASP A 100 5.59 -4.86 11.25
CA ASP A 100 4.60 -4.03 11.92
C ASP A 100 4.81 -2.60 11.42
N ASP A 101 3.84 -2.06 10.69
CA ASP A 101 3.99 -0.84 9.91
C ASP A 101 2.79 0.10 10.09
N ARG A 102 3.06 1.40 9.98
CA ARG A 102 2.06 2.47 9.92
C ARG A 102 2.15 3.15 8.57
N PHE A 103 1.01 3.31 7.93
CA PHE A 103 0.94 3.93 6.62
C PHE A 103 0.10 5.21 6.60
N LEU A 104 0.42 6.06 5.63
CA LEU A 104 -0.46 7.10 5.12
C LEU A 104 -0.70 6.85 3.64
N HIS A 105 -1.94 6.67 3.24
CA HIS A 105 -2.35 6.63 1.84
C HIS A 105 -2.97 7.96 1.45
N ALA A 106 -2.43 8.59 0.41
CA ALA A 106 -2.99 9.79 -0.20
C ALA A 106 -3.68 9.40 -1.51
N PHE A 107 -4.99 9.58 -1.56
CA PHE A 107 -5.78 9.41 -2.77
C PHE A 107 -6.07 10.77 -3.37
N ARG A 108 -5.84 10.93 -4.67
CA ARG A 108 -6.38 12.05 -5.44
C ARG A 108 -7.54 11.58 -6.29
N ILE A 109 -8.67 12.25 -6.18
CA ILE A 109 -9.92 11.89 -6.85
C ILE A 109 -10.27 12.98 -7.87
N LYS A 110 -10.57 12.55 -9.08
CA LYS A 110 -11.00 13.40 -10.18
C LYS A 110 -12.15 12.75 -10.91
N ASP A 111 -13.22 13.50 -11.15
CA ASP A 111 -14.42 13.03 -11.87
C ASP A 111 -15.00 11.73 -11.29
N GLY A 112 -14.97 11.60 -9.95
CA GLY A 112 -15.46 10.42 -9.22
C GLY A 112 -14.58 9.17 -9.32
N LYS A 113 -13.36 9.29 -9.86
CA LYS A 113 -12.37 8.20 -9.98
C LYS A 113 -11.07 8.53 -9.27
N VAL A 114 -10.37 7.51 -8.78
CA VAL A 114 -9.00 7.66 -8.27
C VAL A 114 -8.08 7.97 -9.44
N ALA A 115 -7.52 9.17 -9.44
CA ALA A 115 -6.58 9.65 -10.45
C ALA A 115 -5.12 9.51 -10.01
N ALA A 116 -4.86 9.52 -8.69
CA ALA A 116 -3.57 9.14 -8.14
C ALA A 116 -3.70 8.46 -6.77
N PHE A 117 -2.73 7.61 -6.45
CA PHE A 117 -2.51 7.00 -5.15
C PHE A 117 -1.03 7.14 -4.77
N THR A 118 -0.77 7.52 -3.52
CA THR A 118 0.59 7.52 -2.94
C THR A 118 0.58 6.90 -1.57
N GLU A 119 1.39 5.86 -1.36
CA GLU A 119 1.64 5.24 -0.06
C GLU A 119 2.93 5.78 0.56
N PHE A 120 2.84 6.19 1.82
CA PHE A 120 3.97 6.45 2.70
C PHE A 120 3.95 5.41 3.83
N MET A 121 5.07 4.73 4.04
CA MET A 121 5.23 3.61 4.97
C MET A 121 6.59 3.68 5.69
N ASP A 122 6.79 2.88 6.73
CA ASP A 122 8.11 2.66 7.32
C ASP A 122 8.98 1.80 6.40
N THR A 123 9.63 2.46 5.44
CA THR A 123 10.52 1.81 4.47
C THR A 123 11.67 1.03 5.14
N ALA A 124 12.10 1.41 6.35
CA ALA A 124 13.15 0.69 7.07
C ALA A 124 12.61 -0.63 7.65
N ALA A 125 11.42 -0.59 8.28
CA ALA A 125 10.77 -1.79 8.78
C ALA A 125 10.48 -2.79 7.65
N VAL A 126 9.94 -2.31 6.52
CA VAL A 126 9.67 -3.15 5.35
C VAL A 126 10.95 -3.75 4.78
N ALA A 127 12.00 -2.94 4.59
CA ALA A 127 13.26 -3.44 4.03
C ALA A 127 13.96 -4.46 4.95
N VAL A 128 13.97 -4.23 6.26
CA VAL A 128 14.52 -5.18 7.23
C VAL A 128 13.69 -6.46 7.26
N GLY A 129 12.36 -6.36 7.33
CA GLY A 129 11.48 -7.52 7.36
C GLY A 129 11.52 -8.33 6.06
N CYS A 130 11.71 -7.69 4.90
CA CYS A 130 11.96 -8.37 3.63
C CYS A 130 13.39 -8.92 3.50
N GLY A 131 14.30 -8.61 4.44
CA GLY A 131 15.68 -9.06 4.44
C GLY A 131 16.58 -8.38 3.40
N THR A 132 16.12 -7.27 2.80
CA THR A 132 16.89 -6.50 1.81
C THR A 132 17.88 -5.53 2.48
N LEU A 133 17.57 -5.11 3.71
CA LEU A 133 18.46 -4.38 4.60
C LEU A 133 18.66 -5.16 5.90
N ARG A 134 19.75 -4.84 6.62
CA ARG A 134 20.06 -5.41 7.93
C ARG A 134 20.41 -4.30 8.91
N VAL A 135 19.97 -4.43 10.15
CA VAL A 135 20.36 -3.52 11.22
C VAL A 135 21.80 -3.86 11.64
N ALA A 136 22.67 -2.85 11.67
CA ALA A 136 24.04 -3.04 12.12
C ALA A 136 24.08 -3.48 13.60
N GLY A 137 24.83 -4.53 13.91
CA GLY A 137 24.99 -5.06 15.27
C GLY A 137 23.94 -6.08 15.71
N GLU A 138 22.90 -6.31 14.90
CA GLU A 138 21.93 -7.39 15.13
C GLU A 138 22.61 -8.75 14.81
N GLY A 139 22.79 -9.58 15.84
CA GLY A 139 23.56 -10.85 15.76
C GLY A 139 24.93 -10.84 16.47
N ALA A 140 25.39 -9.72 17.01
CA ALA A 140 26.68 -9.62 17.72
C ALA A 140 26.64 -10.08 19.20
N LYS A 141 25.52 -10.65 19.67
CA LYS A 141 25.42 -11.28 21.00
C LYS A 141 25.23 -12.79 20.87
N ALA A 142 26.32 -13.48 20.53
CA ALA A 142 26.55 -14.88 20.82
C ALA A 142 28.05 -15.18 20.64
N ALA A 143 28.87 -14.70 21.57
CA ALA A 143 30.22 -15.19 21.83
C ALA A 143 30.52 -15.01 23.32
#